data_AF-A0A7K4AK20-F1
#
_entry.id   AF-A0A7K4AK20-F1
#
_cell.length_a   1.000
_cell.length_b   1.000
_cell.length_c   1.000
_cell.angle_alpha   90.00
_cell.angle_beta   90.00
_cell.angle_gamma   90.00
#
_symmetry.space_group_name_H-M   'P 1'
#
loop_
_entity.id
_entity.type
_entity.pdbx_description
1 polymer ?
#
loop_
_entity_poly.entity_id
_entity_poly.type
_entity_poly.pdbx_seq_one_letter_code
_entity_poly.pdbx_strand_id
1 'polypeptide(L)'
;MIAIEIDKRDLDELTKTEVKNLPGALFAGASPLLKPFMKKLEALLPQENKGRGDSYVLCALHSHIDEVHADESQIVVKSSDEVVKIRREELAKLMDERYPTTGHQRLNLPGLLFLQSGPALQSASAMILRREHKLRIPDGRRTMRYIFHMGVVTLDADKEKIKIGFDLERLPKKADGTSTLE
;
A
#
# COMPACT_ATOMS: atom_id res chain seq x y z
N MET A 1 14.78 0.71 10.87
CA MET A 1 13.39 0.37 10.47
C MET A 1 12.48 0.50 11.65
N ILE A 2 11.32 1.12 11.44
CA ILE A 2 10.26 1.36 12.42
C ILE A 2 9.02 0.58 11.95
N ALA A 3 8.16 0.15 12.86
CA ALA A 3 6.88 -0.44 12.52
C ALA A 3 5.75 0.32 13.21
N ILE A 4 4.65 0.52 12.50
CA ILE A 4 3.38 0.97 13.07
C ILE A 4 2.33 -0.11 12.83
N GLU A 5 1.39 -0.21 13.77
CA GLU A 5 0.22 -1.08 13.67
C GLU A 5 -1.04 -0.21 13.68
N ILE A 6 -2.02 -0.56 12.86
CA ILE A 6 -3.27 0.18 12.69
C ILE A 6 -4.42 -0.82 12.73
N ASP A 7 -5.31 -0.68 13.70
CA ASP A 7 -6.56 -1.42 13.76
C ASP A 7 -7.76 -0.56 13.30
N LYS A 8 -8.98 -1.12 13.34
CA LYS A 8 -10.20 -0.40 12.95
C LYS A 8 -10.50 0.81 13.84
N ARG A 9 -10.17 0.72 15.14
CA ARG A 9 -10.40 1.80 16.11
C ARG A 9 -9.47 2.97 15.82
N ASP A 10 -8.22 2.71 15.45
CA ASP A 10 -7.30 3.77 15.03
C ASP A 10 -7.86 4.57 13.85
N LEU A 11 -8.42 3.89 12.85
CA LEU A 11 -9.02 4.54 11.69
C LEU A 11 -10.25 5.37 12.07
N ASP A 12 -11.13 4.86 12.93
CA ASP A 12 -12.31 5.60 13.39
C ASP A 12 -11.93 6.78 14.31
N GLU A 13 -11.08 6.55 15.30
CA GLU A 13 -10.69 7.57 16.27
C GLU A 13 -9.92 8.71 15.63
N LEU A 14 -8.91 8.39 14.81
CA LEU A 14 -7.99 9.36 14.22
C LEU A 14 -8.55 10.04 12.97
N THR A 15 -9.39 9.33 12.19
CA THR A 15 -9.84 9.83 10.87
C THR A 15 -11.35 9.80 10.67
N LYS A 16 -12.13 9.39 11.67
CA LYS A 16 -13.61 9.29 11.59
C LYS A 16 -14.08 8.43 10.42
N THR A 17 -13.29 7.40 10.09
CA THR A 17 -13.56 6.50 8.98
C THR A 17 -13.82 5.10 9.50
N GLU A 18 -15.05 4.64 9.35
CA GLU A 18 -15.42 3.25 9.67
C GLU A 18 -15.01 2.32 8.51
N VAL A 19 -14.19 1.31 8.81
CA VAL A 19 -13.71 0.34 7.82
C VAL A 19 -14.25 -1.05 8.14
N LYS A 20 -15.04 -1.60 7.21
CA LYS A 20 -15.59 -2.96 7.33
C LYS A 20 -14.52 -4.03 7.14
N ASN A 21 -13.60 -3.82 6.20
CA ASN A 21 -12.55 -4.78 5.86
C ASN A 21 -11.17 -4.09 5.87
N LEU A 22 -10.31 -4.42 6.85
CA LEU A 22 -9.02 -3.77 7.03
C LEU A 22 -8.05 -4.02 5.86
N PRO A 23 -7.78 -5.27 5.43
CA PRO A 23 -6.95 -5.54 4.26
C PRO A 23 -7.50 -4.88 2.99
N GLY A 24 -8.83 -4.83 2.89
CA GLY A 24 -9.54 -4.14 1.81
C GLY A 24 -9.20 -2.66 1.69
N ALA A 25 -8.88 -1.97 2.79
CA ALA A 25 -8.55 -0.54 2.79
C ALA A 25 -7.30 -0.19 1.96
N LEU A 26 -6.44 -1.18 1.65
CA LEU A 26 -5.28 -1.05 0.77
C LEU A 26 -5.65 -0.94 -0.71
N PHE A 27 -6.88 -1.32 -1.07
CA PHE A 27 -7.37 -1.35 -2.46
C PHE A 27 -8.39 -0.22 -2.75
N ALA A 28 -8.55 0.74 -1.84
CA ALA A 28 -9.55 1.80 -1.97
C ALA A 28 -9.22 2.89 -3.00
N GLY A 29 -7.97 3.00 -3.46
CA GLY A 29 -7.51 4.01 -4.41
C GLY A 29 -7.37 3.50 -5.84
N ALA A 30 -7.48 4.41 -6.81
CA ALA A 30 -7.25 4.14 -8.22
C ALA A 30 -5.76 4.28 -8.59
N SER A 31 -4.87 3.50 -7.96
CA SER A 31 -3.44 3.54 -8.28
C SER A 31 -3.16 2.81 -9.61
N PRO A 32 -2.27 3.34 -10.48
CA PRO A 32 -1.89 2.67 -11.71
C PRO A 32 -1.10 1.37 -11.49
N LEU A 33 -0.63 1.09 -10.25
CA LEU A 33 0.14 -0.11 -9.93
C LEU A 33 -0.63 -1.41 -10.22
N LEU A 34 -1.86 -1.52 -9.73
CA LEU A 34 -2.62 -2.77 -9.83
C LEU A 34 -3.37 -2.90 -11.14
N LYS A 35 -3.49 -1.81 -11.92
CA LYS A 35 -4.19 -1.80 -13.21
C LYS A 35 -3.70 -2.91 -14.17
N PRO A 36 -2.39 -3.15 -14.34
CA PRO A 36 -1.91 -4.27 -15.16
C PRO A 36 -2.21 -5.65 -14.59
N PHE A 37 -2.47 -5.76 -13.28
CA PHE A 37 -2.69 -7.01 -12.57
C PHE A 37 -4.17 -7.27 -12.22
N MET A 38 -5.10 -6.45 -12.72
CA MET A 38 -6.53 -6.58 -12.39
C MET A 38 -7.09 -7.96 -12.72
N LYS A 39 -6.73 -8.54 -13.87
CA LYS A 39 -7.15 -9.90 -14.23
C LYS A 39 -6.65 -10.97 -13.27
N LYS A 40 -5.44 -10.80 -12.72
CA LYS A 40 -4.91 -11.70 -11.68
C LYS A 40 -5.71 -11.54 -10.39
N LEU A 41 -5.90 -10.29 -9.94
CA LEU A 41 -6.61 -9.99 -8.69
C LEU A 41 -8.09 -10.40 -8.74
N GLU A 42 -8.71 -10.36 -9.91
CA GLU A 42 -10.09 -10.83 -10.13
C GLU A 42 -10.28 -12.30 -9.79
N ALA A 43 -9.20 -13.12 -9.82
CA ALA A 43 -9.27 -14.52 -9.41
C ALA A 43 -9.72 -14.69 -7.93
N LEU A 44 -9.41 -13.71 -7.08
CA LEU A 44 -9.75 -13.66 -5.65
C LEU A 44 -11.24 -13.41 -5.39
N LEU A 45 -11.99 -12.98 -6.40
CA LEU A 45 -13.38 -12.60 -6.23
C LEU A 45 -14.32 -13.80 -6.45
N PRO A 46 -15.52 -13.78 -5.84
CA PRO A 46 -16.59 -14.71 -6.18
C PRO A 46 -16.93 -14.68 -7.68
N GLN A 47 -17.44 -15.79 -8.23
CA GLN A 47 -17.78 -15.95 -9.66
C GLN A 47 -18.70 -14.83 -10.17
N GLU A 48 -19.69 -14.42 -9.38
CA GLU A 48 -20.65 -13.36 -9.70
C GLU A 48 -20.02 -11.99 -9.94
N ASN A 49 -18.82 -11.76 -9.40
CA ASN A 49 -18.09 -10.51 -9.44
C ASN A 49 -17.01 -10.47 -10.53
N LYS A 50 -16.78 -11.59 -11.24
CA LYS A 50 -15.82 -11.68 -12.35
C LYS A 50 -16.42 -11.16 -13.66
N GLY A 51 -15.58 -10.66 -14.56
CA GLY A 51 -15.94 -10.11 -15.87
C GLY A 51 -16.63 -8.74 -15.83
N ARG A 52 -16.68 -8.08 -14.67
CA ARG A 52 -17.41 -6.82 -14.45
C ARG A 52 -16.59 -5.56 -14.73
N GLY A 53 -15.32 -5.71 -15.09
CA GLY A 53 -14.38 -4.63 -15.43
C GLY A 53 -13.57 -4.10 -14.23
N ASP A 54 -12.44 -3.45 -14.52
CA ASP A 54 -11.41 -3.08 -13.53
C ASP A 54 -11.96 -2.27 -12.34
N SER A 55 -12.81 -1.26 -12.59
CA SER A 55 -13.37 -0.43 -11.53
C SER A 55 -14.25 -1.23 -10.56
N TYR A 56 -15.01 -2.20 -11.08
CA TYR A 56 -15.83 -3.08 -10.26
C TYR A 56 -14.96 -4.04 -9.45
N VAL A 57 -13.94 -4.64 -10.10
CA VAL A 57 -12.99 -5.55 -9.43
C VAL A 57 -12.30 -4.82 -8.28
N LEU A 58 -11.81 -3.59 -8.46
CA LEU A 58 -11.21 -2.79 -7.38
C LEU A 58 -12.17 -2.60 -6.20
N CYS A 59 -13.43 -2.24 -6.48
CA CYS A 59 -14.45 -2.07 -5.45
C CYS A 59 -14.76 -3.38 -4.72
N ALA A 60 -14.82 -4.50 -5.46
CA ALA A 60 -15.06 -5.81 -4.88
C ALA A 60 -13.88 -6.29 -4.02
N LEU A 61 -12.63 -6.06 -4.44
CA LEU A 61 -11.44 -6.38 -3.65
C LEU A 61 -11.50 -5.71 -2.27
N HIS A 62 -11.96 -4.46 -2.20
CA HIS A 62 -12.15 -3.76 -0.93
C HIS A 62 -13.01 -4.56 0.08
N SER A 63 -13.91 -5.44 -0.36
CA SER A 63 -14.82 -6.20 0.51
C SER A 63 -14.42 -7.66 0.73
N HIS A 64 -13.59 -8.24 -0.12
CA HIS A 64 -13.36 -9.70 -0.14
C HIS A 64 -11.94 -10.15 0.26
N ILE A 65 -10.99 -9.24 0.42
CA ILE A 65 -9.62 -9.63 0.81
C ILE A 65 -9.56 -9.98 2.30
N ASP A 66 -8.94 -11.11 2.61
CA ASP A 66 -8.73 -11.59 3.98
C ASP A 66 -7.34 -11.23 4.51
N GLU A 67 -6.31 -11.32 3.67
CA GLU A 67 -4.92 -11.07 4.06
C GLU A 67 -4.14 -10.43 2.90
N VAL A 68 -3.19 -9.57 3.24
CA VAL A 68 -2.22 -8.98 2.33
C VAL A 68 -0.84 -9.05 2.95
N HIS A 69 0.14 -9.45 2.15
CA HIS A 69 1.55 -9.33 2.48
C HIS A 69 2.27 -8.66 1.30
N ALA A 70 3.13 -7.68 1.59
CA ALA A 70 3.98 -7.06 0.60
C ALA A 70 5.37 -6.81 1.16
N ASP A 71 6.38 -7.18 0.38
CA ASP A 71 7.79 -6.93 0.64
C ASP A 71 8.48 -6.44 -0.65
N GLU A 72 9.81 -6.34 -0.64
CA GLU A 72 10.57 -5.89 -1.81
C GLU A 72 10.49 -6.82 -3.02
N SER A 73 10.13 -8.09 -2.81
CA SER A 73 10.10 -9.13 -3.84
C SER A 73 8.71 -9.32 -4.44
N GLN A 74 7.63 -9.14 -3.66
CA GLN A 74 6.29 -9.48 -4.11
C GLN A 74 5.17 -8.80 -3.29
N ILE A 75 3.97 -8.82 -3.89
CA ILE A 75 2.70 -8.61 -3.20
C ILE A 75 1.93 -9.93 -3.27
N VAL A 76 1.46 -10.42 -2.12
CA VAL A 76 0.61 -11.58 -1.95
C VAL A 76 -0.72 -11.11 -1.40
N VAL A 77 -1.81 -11.48 -2.08
CA VAL A 77 -3.17 -11.15 -1.66
C VAL A 77 -3.95 -12.45 -1.58
N LYS A 78 -4.67 -12.64 -0.48
CA LYS A 78 -5.44 -13.86 -0.21
C LYS A 78 -6.91 -13.52 0.04
N SER A 79 -7.78 -14.36 -0.50
CA SER A 79 -9.21 -14.36 -0.22
C SER A 79 -9.69 -15.80 -0.21
N SER A 80 -10.27 -16.23 0.91
CA SER A 80 -10.64 -17.62 1.16
C SER A 80 -9.45 -18.56 0.87
N ASP A 81 -9.61 -19.52 -0.04
CA ASP A 81 -8.57 -20.46 -0.46
C ASP A 81 -7.72 -19.96 -1.64
N GLU A 82 -8.07 -18.82 -2.24
CA GLU A 82 -7.40 -18.25 -3.41
C GLU A 82 -6.24 -17.33 -2.98
N VAL A 83 -5.12 -17.45 -3.70
CA VAL A 83 -3.92 -16.65 -3.45
C VAL A 83 -3.37 -16.11 -4.78
N VAL A 84 -3.24 -14.79 -4.85
CA VAL A 84 -2.61 -14.09 -5.98
C VAL A 84 -1.26 -13.56 -5.56
N LYS A 85 -0.25 -13.78 -6.41
CA LYS A 85 1.10 -13.24 -6.25
C LYS A 85 1.45 -12.33 -7.43
N ILE A 86 1.95 -11.14 -7.10
CA ILE A 86 2.49 -10.16 -8.03
C ILE A 86 3.96 -9.98 -7.67
N ARG A 87 4.86 -10.52 -8.50
CA ARG A 87 6.30 -10.38 -8.25
C ARG A 87 6.85 -9.07 -8.78
N ARG A 88 7.93 -8.58 -8.17
CA ARG A 88 8.63 -7.36 -8.60
C ARG A 88 9.10 -7.46 -10.04
N GLU A 89 9.58 -8.62 -10.47
CA GLU A 89 10.07 -8.83 -11.83
C GLU A 89 8.95 -8.71 -12.87
N GLU A 90 7.72 -9.08 -12.52
CA GLU A 90 6.57 -8.92 -13.42
C GLU A 90 6.25 -7.44 -13.65
N LEU A 91 6.25 -6.65 -12.57
CA LEU A 91 6.05 -5.21 -12.68
C LEU A 91 7.22 -4.53 -13.40
N ALA A 92 8.46 -4.95 -13.12
CA ALA A 92 9.65 -4.42 -13.79
C ALA A 92 9.56 -4.60 -15.31
N LYS A 93 9.24 -5.81 -15.77
CA LYS A 93 9.05 -6.10 -17.21
C LYS A 93 7.97 -5.22 -17.85
N LEU A 94 6.81 -5.08 -17.19
CA LEU A 94 5.73 -4.23 -17.68
C LEU A 94 6.13 -2.76 -17.76
N MET A 95 6.98 -2.30 -16.85
CA MET A 95 7.50 -0.95 -16.90
C MET A 95 8.58 -0.81 -17.98
N ASP A 96 9.46 -1.80 -18.18
CA ASP A 96 10.50 -1.77 -19.22
C ASP A 96 9.85 -1.68 -20.62
N GLU A 97 8.75 -2.41 -20.82
CA GLU A 97 7.97 -2.38 -22.06
C GLU A 97 7.31 -1.01 -22.32
N ARG A 98 6.82 -0.33 -21.27
CA ARG A 98 6.11 0.96 -21.42
C ARG A 98 7.02 2.18 -21.35
N TYR A 99 8.12 2.07 -20.61
CA TYR A 99 9.00 3.17 -20.24
C TYR A 99 10.48 2.73 -20.26
N PRO A 100 11.01 2.31 -21.42
CA PRO A 100 12.32 1.65 -21.56
C PRO A 100 13.52 2.49 -21.12
N THR A 101 13.35 3.80 -20.97
CA THR A 101 14.40 4.73 -20.53
C THR A 101 14.43 4.96 -19.02
N THR A 102 13.52 4.36 -18.25
CA THR A 102 13.40 4.60 -16.81
C THR A 102 14.03 3.43 -16.05
N GLY A 103 15.05 3.68 -15.23
CA GLY A 103 15.60 2.63 -14.38
C GLY A 103 14.61 2.18 -13.30
N HIS A 104 14.06 0.96 -13.40
CA HIS A 104 13.11 0.40 -12.43
C HIS A 104 13.76 -0.16 -11.16
N GLN A 105 15.05 0.12 -10.95
CA GLN A 105 15.81 -0.28 -9.75
C GLN A 105 15.18 0.26 -8.45
N ARG A 106 14.37 1.33 -8.53
CA ARG A 106 13.67 1.95 -7.40
C ARG A 106 12.23 1.48 -7.20
N LEU A 107 11.79 0.43 -7.89
CA LEU A 107 10.47 -0.17 -7.67
C LEU A 107 10.30 -0.62 -6.22
N ASN A 108 9.48 0.12 -5.47
CA ASN A 108 9.12 -0.21 -4.09
C ASN A 108 7.67 -0.72 -4.03
N LEU A 109 7.47 -2.03 -4.10
CA LEU A 109 6.13 -2.63 -4.17
C LEU A 109 5.26 -2.28 -2.95
N PRO A 110 5.73 -2.41 -1.69
CA PRO A 110 4.94 -2.06 -0.51
C PRO A 110 4.56 -0.59 -0.50
N GLY A 111 5.50 0.29 -0.86
CA GLY A 111 5.21 1.72 -1.03
C GLY A 111 4.17 2.01 -2.10
N LEU A 112 4.23 1.33 -3.26
CA LEU A 112 3.24 1.49 -4.33
C LEU A 112 1.86 0.97 -3.94
N LEU A 113 1.80 -0.15 -3.21
CA LEU A 113 0.56 -0.70 -2.67
C LEU A 113 -0.04 0.24 -1.62
N PHE A 114 0.79 0.76 -0.71
CA PHE A 114 0.35 1.74 0.29
C PHE A 114 -0.18 3.03 -0.37
N LEU A 115 0.41 3.46 -1.48
CA LEU A 115 -0.13 4.60 -2.25
C LEU A 115 -1.51 4.38 -2.85
N GLN A 116 -1.91 3.12 -2.99
CA GLN A 116 -3.25 2.71 -3.38
C GLN A 116 -4.23 2.70 -2.21
N SER A 117 -3.77 2.75 -0.97
CA SER A 117 -4.69 2.77 0.17
C SER A 117 -5.58 4.02 0.17
N GLY A 118 -6.66 3.94 0.94
CA GLY A 118 -7.55 5.07 1.19
C GLY A 118 -6.83 6.23 1.91
N PRO A 119 -7.32 7.48 1.77
CA PRO A 119 -6.79 8.65 2.47
C PRO A 119 -6.77 8.49 4.00
N ALA A 120 -7.78 7.82 4.55
CA ALA A 120 -7.88 7.53 5.99
C ALA A 120 -6.66 6.76 6.50
N LEU A 121 -6.26 5.68 5.81
CA LEU A 121 -5.08 4.90 6.20
C LEU A 121 -3.79 5.71 6.13
N GLN A 122 -3.64 6.55 5.09
CA GLN A 122 -2.46 7.41 4.94
C GLN A 122 -2.37 8.47 6.05
N SER A 123 -3.50 9.10 6.39
CA SER A 123 -3.59 10.06 7.48
C SER A 123 -3.34 9.43 8.85
N ALA A 124 -3.99 8.30 9.14
CA ALA A 124 -3.79 7.56 10.39
C ALA A 124 -2.32 7.15 10.56
N SER A 125 -1.70 6.63 9.49
CA SER A 125 -0.27 6.28 9.50
C SER A 125 0.62 7.47 9.82
N ALA A 126 0.36 8.64 9.22
CA ALA A 126 1.12 9.86 9.51
C ALA A 126 0.94 10.33 10.96
N MET A 127 -0.28 10.23 11.50
CA MET A 127 -0.58 10.60 12.89
C MET A 127 0.10 9.67 13.89
N ILE A 128 0.11 8.37 13.63
CA ILE A 128 0.76 7.36 14.48
C ILE A 128 2.28 7.51 14.43
N LEU A 129 2.88 7.66 13.24
CA LEU A 129 4.32 7.96 13.10
C LEU A 129 4.72 9.21 13.88
N ARG A 130 3.90 10.24 13.88
CA ARG A 130 4.13 11.45 14.68
C ARG A 130 4.01 11.20 16.18
N ARG A 131 2.96 10.49 16.62
CA ARG A 131 2.65 10.27 18.04
C ARG A 131 3.65 9.34 18.71
N GLU A 132 3.99 8.24 18.06
CA GLU A 132 4.78 7.15 18.66
C GLU A 132 6.27 7.28 18.36
N HIS A 133 6.61 7.75 17.15
CA HIS A 133 7.99 7.76 16.66
C HIS A 133 8.56 9.17 16.49
N LYS A 134 7.77 10.20 16.84
CA LYS A 134 8.13 11.63 16.69
C LYS A 134 8.54 11.98 15.26
N LEU A 135 7.97 11.30 14.27
CA LEU A 135 8.23 11.56 12.86
C LEU A 135 7.13 12.42 12.26
N ARG A 136 7.44 13.67 11.91
CA ARG A 136 6.47 14.53 11.21
C ARG A 136 6.56 14.36 9.71
N ILE A 137 5.53 13.73 9.14
CA ILE A 137 5.31 13.71 7.70
C ILE A 137 4.71 15.07 7.28
N PRO A 138 5.27 15.78 6.29
CA PRO A 138 4.71 17.05 5.80
C PRO A 138 3.29 16.90 5.23
N ASP A 139 2.43 17.87 5.52
CA ASP A 139 0.99 17.84 5.19
C ASP A 139 0.68 17.92 3.67
N GLY A 140 1.68 18.20 2.83
CA GLY A 140 1.52 18.27 1.38
C GLY A 140 1.27 16.90 0.75
N ARG A 141 0.11 16.67 0.14
CA ARG A 141 -0.29 15.37 -0.48
C ARG A 141 0.79 14.75 -1.36
N ARG A 142 1.46 15.54 -2.21
CA ARG A 142 2.52 15.04 -3.10
C ARG A 142 3.75 14.58 -2.30
N THR A 143 4.17 15.37 -1.33
CA THR A 143 5.32 15.09 -0.46
C THR A 143 5.05 13.88 0.42
N MET A 144 3.88 13.81 1.05
CA MET A 144 3.43 12.68 1.84
C MET A 144 3.43 11.38 1.03
N ARG A 145 2.85 11.39 -0.18
CA ARG A 145 2.86 10.21 -1.07
C ARG A 145 4.28 9.81 -1.45
N TYR A 146 5.15 10.78 -1.75
CA TYR A 146 6.54 10.47 -2.06
C TYR A 146 7.26 9.82 -0.86
N ILE A 147 7.09 10.37 0.34
CA ILE A 147 7.68 9.83 1.57
C ILE A 147 7.17 8.40 1.85
N PHE A 148 5.86 8.16 1.77
CA PHE A 148 5.34 6.81 1.98
C PHE A 148 5.76 5.84 0.89
N HIS A 149 5.82 6.28 -0.37
CA HIS A 149 6.32 5.45 -1.45
C HIS A 149 7.78 5.04 -1.27
N MET A 150 8.62 5.90 -0.70
CA MET A 150 10.04 5.59 -0.47
C MET A 150 10.24 4.82 0.85
N GLY A 151 9.52 5.21 1.90
CA GLY A 151 9.75 4.75 3.26
C GLY A 151 9.02 3.46 3.61
N VAL A 152 7.86 3.14 3.03
CA VAL A 152 7.16 1.88 3.33
C VAL A 152 7.88 0.72 2.65
N VAL A 153 8.41 -0.22 3.43
CA VAL A 153 9.25 -1.34 2.93
C VAL A 153 8.65 -2.72 3.17
N THR A 154 7.68 -2.82 4.08
CA THR A 154 6.88 -4.02 4.30
C THR A 154 5.46 -3.61 4.65
N LEU A 155 4.51 -4.46 4.29
CA LEU A 155 3.11 -4.27 4.60
C LEU A 155 2.47 -5.63 4.83
N ASP A 156 1.93 -5.83 6.03
CA ASP A 156 1.12 -7.00 6.38
C ASP A 156 -0.25 -6.51 6.81
N ALA A 157 -1.32 -7.15 6.35
CA ALA A 157 -2.67 -6.83 6.78
C ALA A 157 -3.50 -8.09 6.90
N ASP A 158 -4.26 -8.17 7.99
CA ASP A 158 -5.27 -9.17 8.25
C ASP A 158 -6.53 -8.51 8.82
N LYS A 159 -7.47 -9.32 9.32
CA LYS A 159 -8.75 -8.85 9.86
C LYS A 159 -8.61 -8.03 11.15
N GLU A 160 -7.50 -8.18 11.87
CA GLU A 160 -7.25 -7.54 13.15
C GLU A 160 -6.50 -6.21 12.96
N LYS A 161 -5.45 -6.20 12.12
CA LYS A 161 -4.58 -5.04 11.97
C LYS A 161 -3.87 -4.96 10.63
N ILE A 162 -3.37 -3.75 10.34
CA ILE A 162 -2.41 -3.45 9.29
C ILE A 162 -1.09 -3.08 9.94
N LYS A 163 -0.03 -3.82 9.65
CA LYS A 163 1.33 -3.54 10.08
C LYS A 163 2.14 -2.98 8.92
N ILE A 164 2.76 -1.83 9.14
CA ILE A 164 3.53 -1.12 8.12
C ILE A 164 4.96 -0.96 8.61
N GLY A 165 5.91 -1.56 7.90
CA GLY A 165 7.33 -1.31 8.12
C GLY A 165 7.80 -0.08 7.36
N PHE A 166 8.44 0.84 8.07
CA PHE A 166 8.91 2.11 7.56
C PHE A 166 10.43 2.24 7.75
N ASP A 167 11.15 2.50 6.66
CA ASP A 167 12.59 2.68 6.66
C ASP A 167 12.98 4.13 6.35
N LEU A 168 13.51 4.80 7.38
CA LEU A 168 13.97 6.19 7.30
C LEU A 168 15.22 6.33 6.44
N GLU A 169 16.04 5.28 6.32
CA GLU A 169 17.27 5.33 5.53
C GLU A 169 16.98 5.44 4.03
N ARG A 170 15.77 5.07 3.58
CA ARG A 170 15.33 5.20 2.19
C ARG A 170 14.83 6.60 1.84
N LEU A 171 14.59 7.45 2.84
CA LEU A 171 14.13 8.81 2.61
C LEU A 171 15.28 9.71 2.18
N PRO A 172 15.01 10.77 1.40
CA PRO A 172 16.03 11.78 1.14
C PRO A 172 16.55 12.35 2.45
N LYS A 173 17.86 12.57 2.49
CA LYS A 173 18.55 13.24 3.58
C LYS A 173 18.82 14.70 3.19
N LYS A 174 18.90 15.57 4.19
CA LYS A 174 19.41 16.93 4.01
C LYS A 174 20.89 16.88 3.60
N ALA A 175 21.44 18.01 3.14
CA ALA A 175 22.82 18.10 2.67
C ALA A 175 23.85 17.73 3.77
N ASP A 176 23.50 17.89 5.03
CA ASP A 176 24.28 17.50 6.22
C ASP A 176 24.10 16.01 6.61
N GLY A 177 23.34 15.24 5.82
CA GLY A 177 23.07 13.82 6.08
C GLY A 177 21.96 13.56 7.09
N THR A 178 21.32 14.59 7.65
CA THR A 178 20.23 14.43 8.62
C THR A 178 18.89 14.12 7.95
N SER A 179 17.94 13.58 8.73
CA SER A 179 16.59 13.24 8.26
C SER A 179 15.85 14.48 7.72
N THR A 180 15.07 14.29 6.66
CA THR A 180 14.12 15.31 6.17
C THR A 180 12.83 15.37 6.98
N LEU A 181 12.58 14.37 7.82
CA LEU A 181 11.48 14.34 8.78
C LEU A 181 12.00 14.81 10.14
N GLU A 182 11.31 15.79 10.73
CA GLU A 182 11.58 16.40 12.06
C GLU A 182 10.51 16.06 13.09
#